data_AF-A0A2H1X0I0-F1
#
_entry.id   AF-A0A2H1X0I0-F1
#
_cell.length_a   1.000
_cell.length_b   1.000
_cell.length_c   1.000
_cell.angle_alpha   90.00
_cell.angle_beta   90.00
_cell.angle_gamma   90.00
#
_symmetry.space_group_name_H-M   'P 1'
#
loop_
_entity.id
_entity.type
_entity.pdbx_description
1 polymer ?
#
loop_
_entity_poly.entity_id
_entity_poly.type
_entity_poly.pdbx_seq_one_letter_code
_entity_poly.pdbx_strand_id
1 'polypeptide(L)'
;MPPQVDPVPSGVVFESDTQTSDLGLAKDVSVLKNASPRKHEYVWFNIFWFLYLHIASLYGLYLVFTSAKWQTNVFAFAVHLMCAIGIGAGSHRLWTHRSFKARTPLRIVLMLWQTMGFQ
;
A
#
# COMPACT_ATOMS: atom_id res chain seq x y z
N MET A 1 2.65 3.41 -10.74
CA MET A 1 2.82 4.30 -11.91
C MET A 1 2.88 3.40 -13.13
N PRO A 2 1.93 3.49 -14.09
CA PRO A 2 1.99 2.69 -15.30
C PRO A 2 3.30 2.98 -16.05
N PRO A 3 3.82 2.00 -16.83
CA PRO A 3 5.01 2.23 -17.65
C PRO A 3 4.78 3.44 -18.54
N GLN A 4 5.79 4.32 -18.63
CA GLN A 4 5.84 5.36 -19.65
C GLN A 4 6.10 4.66 -20.99
N VAL A 5 5.03 4.11 -21.57
CA VAL A 5 5.00 3.83 -23.00
C VAL A 5 4.48 5.12 -23.62
N ASP A 6 5.17 5.63 -24.65
CA ASP A 6 4.70 6.79 -25.41
C ASP A 6 3.21 6.58 -25.72
N PRO A 7 2.31 7.53 -25.40
CA PRO A 7 0.87 7.30 -25.52
C PRO A 7 0.51 7.35 -27.00
N VAL A 8 0.76 6.25 -27.71
CA VAL A 8 0.11 5.98 -28.97
C VAL A 8 -1.33 5.63 -28.60
N PRO A 9 -2.33 6.43 -29.02
CA PRO A 9 -3.73 6.12 -28.75
C PRO A 9 -4.02 4.73 -29.31
N SER A 10 -4.53 3.83 -28.48
CA SER A 10 -4.85 2.45 -28.88
C SER A 10 -5.99 2.40 -29.91
N GLY A 11 -6.78 3.47 -30.03
CA GLY A 11 -7.89 3.57 -30.97
C GLY A 11 -9.10 2.69 -30.63
N VAL A 12 -9.05 1.97 -29.51
CA VAL A 12 -10.10 1.05 -29.05
C VAL A 12 -10.65 1.45 -27.69
N VAL A 13 -11.94 1.18 -27.45
CA VAL A 13 -12.62 1.47 -26.18
C VAL A 13 -12.35 0.38 -25.15
N PHE A 14 -12.34 -0.89 -25.58
CA PHE A 14 -12.04 -2.03 -24.71
C PHE A 14 -10.72 -2.70 -25.13
N GLU A 15 -9.94 -3.14 -24.14
CA GLU A 15 -8.67 -3.84 -24.38
C GLU A 15 -8.86 -5.18 -25.12
N SER A 16 -10.04 -5.81 -24.99
CA SER A 16 -10.40 -7.04 -25.71
C SER A 16 -10.49 -6.85 -27.22
N ASP A 17 -10.82 -5.64 -27.66
CA ASP A 17 -11.04 -5.30 -29.08
C ASP A 17 -9.71 -5.19 -29.83
N THR A 18 -8.58 -5.25 -29.12
CA THR A 18 -7.24 -5.37 -29.72
C THR A 18 -6.94 -6.77 -30.25
N GLN A 19 -7.77 -7.78 -29.90
CA GLN A 19 -7.53 -9.19 -30.22
C GLN A 19 -8.51 -9.78 -31.23
N THR A 20 -9.50 -9.00 -31.70
CA THR A 20 -10.47 -9.47 -32.70
C THR A 20 -9.82 -9.66 -34.07
N SER A 21 -10.25 -10.70 -34.79
CA SER A 21 -9.69 -11.14 -36.07
C SER A 21 -10.02 -10.22 -37.25
N ASP A 22 -10.70 -9.10 -37.00
CA ASP A 22 -11.19 -8.17 -38.00
C ASP A 22 -10.10 -7.23 -38.54
N LEU A 23 -8.89 -7.24 -37.96
CA LEU A 23 -7.70 -6.51 -38.45
C LEU A 23 -8.00 -5.03 -38.76
N GLY A 24 -8.99 -4.43 -38.09
CA GLY A 24 -9.44 -3.05 -38.32
C GLY A 24 -8.43 -1.98 -37.89
N LEU A 25 -7.31 -2.37 -37.29
CA LEU A 25 -6.27 -1.47 -36.82
C LEU A 25 -5.05 -1.53 -37.76
N ALA A 26 -4.67 -0.38 -38.30
CA ALA A 26 -3.51 -0.25 -39.19
C ALA A 26 -2.16 -0.56 -38.52
N LYS A 27 -2.14 -0.75 -37.19
CA LYS A 27 -0.94 -1.03 -36.38
C LYS A 27 -1.28 -2.07 -35.32
N ASP A 28 -0.40 -3.05 -35.12
CA ASP A 28 -0.54 -4.03 -34.04
C ASP A 28 -0.28 -3.37 -32.67
N VAL A 29 -1.36 -3.19 -31.90
CA VAL A 29 -1.34 -2.61 -30.54
C VAL A 29 -1.32 -3.68 -29.45
N SER A 30 -1.30 -4.96 -29.80
CA SER A 30 -1.21 -6.05 -28.81
C SER A 30 0.07 -5.99 -27.97
N VAL A 31 1.13 -5.37 -28.51
CA VAL A 31 2.40 -5.10 -27.83
C VAL A 31 2.23 -4.17 -26.62
N LEU A 32 1.24 -3.27 -26.64
CA LEU A 32 0.94 -2.37 -25.51
C LEU A 32 0.39 -3.13 -24.29
N LYS A 33 -0.12 -4.35 -24.48
CA LYS A 33 -0.66 -5.21 -23.42
C LYS A 33 0.43 -5.66 -22.44
N ASN A 34 1.66 -5.82 -22.92
CA ASN A 34 2.77 -6.30 -22.12
C ASN A 34 3.66 -5.13 -21.72
N ALA A 35 3.67 -4.79 -20.44
CA ALA A 35 4.69 -3.90 -19.91
C ALA A 35 6.06 -4.53 -20.12
N SER A 36 7.01 -3.78 -20.68
CA SER A 36 8.40 -4.25 -20.77
C SER A 36 8.94 -4.55 -19.37
N PRO A 37 9.84 -5.54 -19.22
CA PRO A 37 10.40 -5.89 -17.92
C PRO A 37 11.12 -4.68 -17.34
N ARG A 38 10.53 -4.09 -16.29
CA ARG A 38 11.11 -2.95 -15.58
C ARG A 38 12.28 -3.45 -14.74
N LYS A 39 13.46 -2.88 -14.96
CA LYS A 39 14.60 -3.07 -14.03
C LYS A 39 14.24 -2.39 -12.71
N HIS A 40 14.19 -3.15 -11.63
CA HIS A 40 13.96 -2.60 -10.30
C HIS A 40 15.26 -1.98 -9.78
N GLU A 41 15.22 -0.68 -9.50
CA GLU A 41 16.32 0.00 -8.83
C GLU A 41 16.23 -0.26 -7.33
N TYR A 42 17.34 -0.71 -6.75
CA TYR A 42 17.41 -0.98 -5.32
C TYR A 42 17.69 0.30 -4.54
N VAL A 43 16.75 0.68 -3.68
CA VAL A 43 16.95 1.75 -2.70
C VAL A 43 17.55 1.15 -1.44
N TRP A 44 18.87 1.00 -1.41
CA TRP A 44 19.61 0.32 -0.33
C TRP A 44 19.32 0.87 1.07
N PHE A 45 19.13 2.19 1.22
CA PHE A 45 18.79 2.81 2.50
C PHE A 45 17.51 2.21 3.11
N ASN A 46 16.47 2.05 2.30
CA ASN A 46 15.20 1.47 2.75
C ASN A 46 15.39 -0.01 3.13
N ILE A 47 16.21 -0.74 2.37
CA ILE A 47 16.50 -2.15 2.65
C ILE A 47 17.16 -2.31 4.02
N PHE A 48 18.19 -1.50 4.31
CA PHE A 48 18.85 -1.52 5.62
C PHE A 48 17.90 -1.12 6.75
N TRP A 49 17.07 -0.10 6.52
CA TRP A 49 16.08 0.34 7.52
C TRP A 49 15.07 -0.75 7.84
N PHE A 50 14.51 -1.41 6.82
CA PHE A 50 13.60 -2.54 7.03
C PHE A 50 14.31 -3.71 7.70
N LEU A 51 15.53 -4.07 7.32
CA LEU A 51 16.28 -5.14 7.97
C LEU A 51 16.48 -4.86 9.47
N TYR A 52 16.90 -3.65 9.81
CA TYR A 52 17.06 -3.20 11.20
C TYR A 52 15.74 -3.31 11.98
N LEU A 53 14.63 -2.83 11.42
CA LEU A 53 13.31 -2.91 12.05
C LEU A 53 12.88 -4.36 12.35
N HIS A 54 13.14 -5.30 11.43
CA HIS A 54 12.80 -6.71 11.65
C HIS A 54 13.66 -7.35 12.75
N ILE A 55 14.97 -7.07 12.79
CA ILE A 55 15.85 -7.57 13.85
C ILE A 55 15.44 -6.98 15.21
N ALA A 56 15.17 -5.67 15.27
CA ALA A 56 14.68 -5.01 16.47
C ALA A 56 13.33 -5.57 16.94
N SER A 57 12.43 -5.93 16.02
CA SER A 57 11.15 -6.56 16.35
C SER A 57 11.31 -7.94 17.00
N LEU A 58 12.23 -8.77 16.48
CA LEU A 58 12.54 -10.07 17.08
C LEU A 58 13.11 -9.92 18.49
N TYR A 59 13.99 -8.94 18.70
CA TYR A 59 14.51 -8.61 20.03
C TYR A 59 13.41 -8.09 20.97
N GLY A 60 12.52 -7.23 20.46
CA GLY A 60 11.36 -6.75 21.20
C GLY A 60 10.44 -7.89 21.66
N LEU A 61 10.22 -8.89 20.81
CA LEU A 61 9.44 -10.08 21.16
C LEU A 61 10.10 -10.87 22.31
N TYR A 62 11.42 -11.01 22.30
CA TYR A 62 12.16 -11.61 23.42
C TYR A 62 11.99 -10.81 24.72
N LEU A 63 12.02 -9.47 24.65
CA LEU A 63 11.84 -8.58 25.81
C LEU A 63 10.44 -8.69 26.44
N VAL A 64 9.41 -8.88 25.61
CA VAL A 64 8.02 -9.04 26.04
C VAL A 64 7.87 -10.18 27.05
N PHE A 65 8.61 -11.28 26.87
CA PHE A 65 8.53 -12.46 27.73
C PHE A 65 9.54 -12.48 28.88
N THR A 66 10.68 -11.81 28.74
CA THR A 66 11.78 -11.92 29.71
C THR A 66 11.84 -10.80 30.74
N SER A 67 11.50 -9.57 30.36
CA SER A 67 11.75 -8.40 31.22
C SER A 67 10.63 -7.37 31.23
N ALA A 68 9.72 -7.36 30.25
CA ALA A 68 8.69 -6.34 30.14
C ALA A 68 7.63 -6.50 31.24
N LYS A 69 7.23 -5.36 31.83
CA LYS A 69 6.08 -5.34 32.74
C LYS A 69 4.80 -5.62 31.96
N TRP A 70 3.85 -6.32 32.58
CA TRP A 70 2.57 -6.64 31.93
C TRP A 70 1.83 -5.37 31.44
N GLN A 71 1.95 -4.25 32.16
CA GLN A 71 1.36 -2.97 31.72
C GLN A 71 1.93 -2.48 30.38
N THR A 72 3.24 -2.66 30.16
CA THR A 72 3.91 -2.29 28.91
C THR A 72 3.41 -3.15 27.75
N ASN A 73 3.21 -4.45 27.99
CA ASN A 73 2.70 -5.37 26.97
C ASN A 73 1.25 -5.03 26.58
N VAL A 74 0.39 -4.73 27.57
CA VAL A 74 -1.00 -4.30 27.31
C VAL A 74 -1.03 -2.96 26.57
N PHE A 75 -0.21 -2.00 26.98
CA PHE A 75 -0.12 -0.70 26.30
C PHE A 75 0.35 -0.85 24.85
N ALA A 76 1.38 -1.65 24.61
CA ALA A 76 1.88 -1.92 23.25
C ALA A 76 0.80 -2.56 22.36
N PHE A 77 0.04 -3.52 22.90
CA PHE A 77 -1.08 -4.14 22.19
C PHE A 77 -2.20 -3.14 21.89
N ALA A 78 -2.55 -2.28 22.84
CA ALA A 78 -3.58 -1.25 22.66
C ALA A 78 -3.19 -0.26 21.54
N VAL A 79 -1.95 0.24 21.56
CA VAL A 79 -1.43 1.14 20.51
C VAL A 79 -1.45 0.44 19.14
N HIS A 80 -1.04 -0.83 19.08
CA HIS A 80 -1.07 -1.60 17.83
C HIS A 80 -2.49 -1.69 17.24
N LEU A 81 -3.49 -1.96 18.09
CA LEU A 81 -4.90 -2.01 17.67
C LEU A 81 -5.39 -0.65 17.17
N MET A 82 -5.02 0.45 17.85
CA MET A 82 -5.36 1.81 17.42
C MET A 82 -4.78 2.11 16.03
N CYS A 83 -3.51 1.77 15.77
CA CYS A 83 -2.89 1.92 14.45
C CYS A 83 -3.61 1.11 13.36
N ALA A 84 -3.92 -0.16 13.65
CA ALA A 84 -4.62 -1.04 12.70
C ALA A 84 -6.01 -0.49 12.33
N ILE A 85 -6.76 0.04 13.30
CA ILE A 85 -8.04 0.70 13.07
C ILE A 85 -7.84 2.00 12.29
N GLY A 86 -6.84 2.81 12.63
CA GLY A 86 -6.50 4.05 11.92
C GLY A 86 -6.25 3.81 10.43
N ILE A 87 -5.50 2.75 10.08
CA ILE A 87 -5.24 2.37 8.69
C ILE A 87 -6.49 1.80 8.02
N GLY A 88 -7.10 0.78 8.62
CA GLY A 88 -8.23 0.08 8.01
C GLY A 88 -9.48 0.96 7.86
N ALA A 89 -9.83 1.72 8.89
CA ALA A 89 -11.01 2.59 8.87
C ALA A 89 -10.71 3.99 8.30
N GLY A 90 -9.50 4.51 8.51
CA GLY A 90 -9.08 5.82 8.04
C GLY A 90 -8.59 5.80 6.60
N SER A 91 -7.29 5.56 6.37
CA SER A 91 -6.69 5.72 5.03
C SER A 91 -7.41 4.87 3.99
N HIS A 92 -7.70 3.61 4.31
CA HIS A 92 -8.33 2.69 3.37
C HIS A 92 -9.82 3.00 3.16
N ARG A 93 -10.67 2.88 4.19
CA ARG A 93 -12.14 2.97 4.01
C ARG A 93 -12.67 4.40 3.91
N LEU A 94 -12.16 5.33 4.72
CA LEU A 94 -12.69 6.69 4.78
C LEU A 94 -12.12 7.57 3.65
N TRP A 95 -10.79 7.59 3.48
CA TRP A 95 -10.16 8.50 2.50
C TRP A 95 -10.05 7.90 1.10
N THR A 96 -9.60 6.64 0.97
CA THR A 96 -9.43 6.00 -0.35
C THR A 96 -10.76 5.54 -0.95
N HIS A 97 -11.53 4.71 -0.24
CA HIS A 97 -12.77 4.14 -0.78
C HIS A 97 -14.04 4.95 -0.48
N ARG A 98 -13.96 5.97 0.37
CA ARG A 98 -15.11 6.81 0.79
C ARG A 98 -16.35 5.99 1.18
N SER A 99 -16.17 4.84 1.82
CA SER A 99 -17.25 3.88 2.09
C SER A 99 -18.26 4.37 3.13
N PHE A 100 -17.91 5.35 3.96
CA PHE A 100 -18.81 5.95 4.94
C PHE A 100 -18.48 7.42 5.21
N LYS A 101 -19.47 8.18 5.73
CA LYS A 101 -19.33 9.61 6.02
C LYS A 101 -19.11 9.84 7.51
N ALA A 102 -17.85 10.02 7.92
CA ALA A 102 -17.51 10.37 9.30
C ALA A 102 -17.75 11.85 9.62
N ARG A 103 -18.17 12.16 10.85
CA ARG A 103 -18.20 13.53 11.42
C ARG A 103 -16.79 14.02 11.75
N THR A 104 -16.60 15.33 11.83
CA THR A 104 -15.29 15.98 12.07
C THR A 104 -14.49 15.44 13.27
N PRO A 105 -15.06 15.16 14.47
CA PRO A 105 -14.26 14.61 15.58
C PRO A 105 -13.69 13.22 15.26
N LEU A 106 -14.50 12.34 14.65
CA LEU A 106 -14.05 11.00 14.27
C LEU A 106 -12.95 11.05 13.20
N ARG A 107 -13.01 12.00 12.28
CA ARG A 107 -11.95 12.19 11.27
C ARG A 107 -10.61 12.54 11.93
N ILE A 108 -10.62 13.43 12.92
CA ILE A 108 -9.40 13.84 13.63
C ILE A 108 -8.78 12.64 14.36
N VAL A 109 -9.60 11.87 15.08
CA VAL A 109 -9.12 10.67 15.78
C VAL A 109 -8.52 9.65 14.81
N LEU A 110 -9.19 9.36 13.70
CA LEU A 110 -8.67 8.45 12.69
C LEU A 110 -7.39 8.97 12.01
N MET A 111 -7.25 10.28 11.81
CA MET A 111 -6.01 10.88 11.30
C MET A 111 -4.85 10.62 12.28
N LEU A 112 -5.06 10.89 13.57
CA LEU A 112 -4.04 10.67 14.59
C LEU A 112 -3.64 9.19 14.67
N TRP A 113 -4.62 8.28 14.64
CA TRP A 113 -4.37 6.84 14.70
C TRP A 113 -3.63 6.30 13.48
N GLN A 114 -3.94 6.79 12.28
CA GLN A 114 -3.19 6.44 11.07
C GLN A 114 -1.75 6.99 11.12
N THR A 115 -1.53 8.22 11.58
CA THR A 115 -0.18 8.80 11.67
C THR A 115 0.74 7.97 12.59
N MET A 116 0.20 7.40 13.68
CA MET A 116 0.96 6.49 14.54
C MET A 116 1.34 5.16 13.85
N GLY A 117 0.57 4.72 12.86
CA GLY A 117 0.79 3.45 12.16
C GLY A 117 1.89 3.47 11.10
N PHE A 118 2.40 4.65 10.72
CA PHE A 118 3.44 4.86 9.71
C PHE A 118 3.26 3.98 8.45
N GLN A 119 2.13 4.18 7.75
CA GLN A 119 1.82 3.57 6.45
C GLN A 119 1.29 4.63 5.48
#